data_AF-A0A8T3MRW2-F1
#
_entry.id   AF-A0A8T3MRW2-F1
#
_cell.length_a   1.000
_cell.length_b   1.000
_cell.length_c   1.000
_cell.angle_alpha   90.00
_cell.angle_beta   90.00
_cell.angle_gamma   90.00
#
_symmetry.space_group_name_H-M   'P 1'
#
loop_
_entity.id
_entity.type
_entity.pdbx_description
1 polymer ?
#
loop_
_entity_poly.entity_id
_entity_poly.type
_entity_poly.pdbx_seq_one_letter_code
_entity_poly.pdbx_strand_id
1 'polypeptide(L)'
;SRGGDLPAVSIGKAEGATLRASGATTASALATFSEFVTSNGDINAGFSSQGPTFVDYGLKPDVSSVGVNVLSSTVCDAGNPCGNDGDWEFFSGTSMSSPHVAGSAAVLLDLHPTWKPIQVKSALVNTADTVVKNAFDASTIVGPLLQGGGREDLTEAADTDVAFAPVSASFGRISASRTQATVKWITLTNLTGTARTLAIEELRFNLAAGTLGSRWGGGATVSGDSRISTPTSITVPANGSATLRISVNAGLPRGSVIQGWLKLTGGGDEYQLAYYAKVAP
;
A
#
# COMPACT_ATOMS: atom_id res chain seq x y z
N SER A 1 -5.59 20.51 -31.80
CA SER A 1 -5.88 21.83 -31.21
C SER A 1 -4.56 22.46 -30.80
N ARG A 2 -4.12 23.53 -31.48
CA ARG A 2 -2.90 24.26 -31.07
C ARG A 2 -3.27 25.20 -29.92
N GLY A 3 -3.26 24.69 -28.69
CA GLY A 3 -3.28 25.53 -27.49
C GLY A 3 -1.88 26.08 -27.28
N GLY A 4 -1.73 27.38 -27.07
CA GLY A 4 -0.43 27.99 -26.81
C GLY A 4 0.11 27.57 -25.45
N ASP A 5 1.40 27.22 -25.40
CA ASP A 5 2.10 26.90 -24.16
C ASP A 5 2.29 28.19 -23.35
N LEU A 6 1.62 28.28 -22.21
CA LEU A 6 1.89 29.32 -21.22
C LEU A 6 2.98 28.78 -20.28
N PRO A 7 4.08 29.53 -20.06
CA PRO A 7 5.06 29.14 -19.04
C PRO A 7 4.38 29.06 -17.67
N ALA A 8 4.36 27.87 -17.10
CA ALA A 8 3.78 27.60 -15.78
C ALA A 8 4.75 26.77 -14.95
N VAL A 9 4.85 27.09 -13.66
CA VAL A 9 5.64 26.34 -12.68
C VAL A 9 4.86 26.20 -11.40
N SER A 10 4.96 25.04 -10.75
CA SER A 10 4.45 24.82 -9.39
C SER A 10 5.59 24.95 -8.39
N ILE A 11 5.35 25.63 -7.28
CA ILE A 11 6.31 25.78 -6.17
C ILE A 11 5.69 25.28 -4.87
N GLY A 12 6.54 24.87 -3.93
CA GLY A 12 6.08 24.48 -2.60
C GLY A 12 5.37 25.63 -1.87
N LYS A 13 4.51 25.28 -0.91
CA LYS A 13 3.68 26.25 -0.18
C LYS A 13 4.54 27.26 0.60
N ALA A 14 5.66 26.80 1.16
CA ALA A 14 6.58 27.64 1.93
C ALA A 14 7.28 28.66 1.02
N GLU A 15 7.81 28.20 -0.11
CA GLU A 15 8.44 29.02 -1.15
C GLU A 15 7.44 30.03 -1.70
N GLY A 16 6.19 29.61 -1.96
CA GLY A 16 5.12 30.51 -2.39
C GLY A 16 4.73 31.55 -1.34
N ALA A 17 4.80 31.20 -0.04
CA ALA A 17 4.59 32.18 1.03
C ALA A 17 5.74 33.19 1.10
N THR A 18 6.99 32.75 0.98
CA THR A 18 8.18 33.61 0.89
C THR A 18 8.10 34.54 -0.31
N LEU A 19 7.71 34.02 -1.48
CA LEU A 19 7.60 34.82 -2.69
C LEU A 19 6.50 35.89 -2.56
N ARG A 20 5.33 35.54 -2.01
CA ARG A 20 4.27 36.52 -1.70
C ARG A 20 4.72 37.57 -0.70
N ALA A 21 5.42 37.16 0.36
CA ALA A 21 5.90 38.06 1.41
C ALA A 21 6.98 39.03 0.91
N SER A 22 7.72 38.67 -0.14
CA SER A 22 8.73 39.55 -0.75
C SER A 22 8.15 40.84 -1.35
N GLY A 23 6.85 40.87 -1.66
CA GLY A 23 6.20 42.00 -2.33
C GLY A 23 6.65 42.22 -3.78
N ALA A 24 7.43 41.30 -4.35
CA ALA A 24 7.90 41.41 -5.72
C ALA A 24 6.72 41.27 -6.71
N THR A 25 6.62 42.23 -7.63
CA THR A 25 5.64 42.20 -8.73
C THR A 25 6.13 41.42 -9.95
N THR A 26 7.42 41.04 -9.95
CA THR A 26 8.06 40.23 -10.98
C THR A 26 8.91 39.15 -10.33
N ALA A 27 8.95 37.97 -10.94
CA ALA A 27 9.81 36.87 -10.54
C ALA A 27 10.46 36.29 -11.81
N SER A 28 11.75 35.97 -11.74
CA SER A 28 12.48 35.32 -12.82
C SER A 28 12.84 33.91 -12.39
N ALA A 29 12.47 32.92 -13.19
CA ALA A 29 12.96 31.56 -13.05
C ALA A 29 14.16 31.39 -13.98
N LEU A 30 15.30 30.98 -13.43
CA LEU A 30 16.43 30.54 -14.24
C LEU A 30 16.19 29.09 -14.64
N ALA A 31 16.44 28.74 -15.91
CA ALA A 31 16.36 27.38 -16.43
C ALA A 31 17.57 26.53 -15.99
N THR A 32 17.91 26.57 -14.71
CA THR A 32 18.86 25.63 -14.10
C THR A 32 18.04 24.50 -13.51
N PHE A 33 18.08 23.35 -14.15
CA PHE A 33 17.52 22.13 -13.59
C PHE A 33 18.39 21.70 -12.41
N SER A 34 17.80 21.70 -11.21
CA SER A 34 18.43 21.11 -10.03
C SER A 34 17.51 20.02 -9.54
N GLU A 35 17.97 18.78 -9.62
CA GLU A 35 17.36 17.69 -8.88
C GLU A 35 17.71 17.88 -7.40
N PHE A 36 16.71 17.73 -6.52
CA PHE A 36 16.93 17.72 -5.09
C PHE A 36 16.03 16.66 -4.46
N VAL A 37 16.62 15.88 -3.56
CA VAL A 37 15.88 14.88 -2.80
C VAL A 37 15.04 15.62 -1.76
N THR A 38 13.72 15.49 -1.86
CA THR A 38 12.82 15.98 -0.83
C THR A 38 12.71 14.95 0.29
N SER A 39 12.35 15.40 1.49
CA SER A 39 11.99 14.50 2.60
C SER A 39 10.61 13.85 2.43
N ASN A 40 9.94 14.05 1.30
CA ASN A 40 8.59 13.54 1.04
C ASN A 40 8.67 12.06 0.64
N GLY A 41 8.90 11.20 1.63
CA GLY A 41 8.85 9.76 1.51
C GLY A 41 7.61 9.17 2.19
N ASP A 42 7.12 8.07 1.62
CA ASP A 42 6.00 7.29 2.14
C ASP A 42 4.74 8.09 2.34
N ILE A 43 4.40 8.95 1.37
CA ILE A 43 3.16 9.71 1.40
C ILE A 43 2.29 9.18 0.27
N ASN A 44 1.07 8.76 0.60
CA ASN A 44 0.12 8.33 -0.41
C ASN A 44 -0.12 9.46 -1.41
N ALA A 45 -0.14 9.16 -2.70
CA ALA A 45 -0.45 10.15 -3.71
C ALA A 45 -1.91 10.60 -3.60
N GLY A 46 -2.18 11.90 -3.66
CA GLY A 46 -3.55 12.43 -3.56
C GLY A 46 -4.49 11.93 -4.67
N PHE A 47 -3.94 11.49 -5.81
CA PHE A 47 -4.69 10.89 -6.93
C PHE A 47 -4.87 9.37 -6.81
N SER A 48 -4.21 8.71 -5.85
CA SER A 48 -4.24 7.25 -5.74
C SER A 48 -5.66 6.77 -5.43
N SER A 49 -6.13 5.80 -6.22
CA SER A 49 -7.47 5.23 -6.05
C SER A 49 -7.53 4.42 -4.76
N GLN A 50 -8.68 4.50 -4.08
CA GLN A 50 -8.88 3.91 -2.76
C GLN A 50 -9.95 2.84 -2.84
N GLY A 51 -9.79 1.81 -2.01
CA GLY A 51 -10.86 0.85 -1.76
C GLY A 51 -11.98 1.43 -0.90
N PRO A 52 -13.02 0.62 -0.65
CA PRO A 52 -13.18 -0.73 -1.16
C PRO A 52 -13.56 -0.75 -2.65
N THR A 53 -13.46 -1.91 -3.29
CA THR A 53 -13.97 -2.08 -4.67
C THR A 53 -15.48 -1.79 -4.72
N PHE A 54 -15.96 -1.28 -5.86
CA PHE A 54 -17.34 -0.83 -5.98
C PHE A 54 -18.39 -1.96 -5.91
N VAL A 55 -18.04 -3.15 -6.40
CA VAL A 55 -19.00 -4.26 -6.58
C VAL A 55 -19.10 -5.13 -5.33
N ASP A 56 -17.99 -5.74 -4.92
CA ASP A 56 -17.93 -6.71 -3.82
C ASP A 56 -17.52 -6.08 -2.47
N TYR A 57 -17.26 -4.77 -2.46
CA TYR A 57 -16.73 -4.06 -1.29
C TYR A 57 -15.41 -4.66 -0.79
N GLY A 58 -14.62 -5.22 -1.70
CA GLY A 58 -13.38 -5.91 -1.40
C GLY A 58 -12.23 -4.97 -1.05
N LEU A 59 -11.26 -5.50 -0.31
CA LEU A 59 -10.00 -4.82 0.01
C LEU A 59 -9.16 -4.65 -1.26
N LYS A 60 -8.95 -3.38 -1.65
CA LYS A 60 -7.98 -2.92 -2.65
C LYS A 60 -7.45 -1.55 -2.25
N PRO A 61 -6.23 -1.14 -2.66
CA PRO A 61 -5.24 -1.90 -3.46
C PRO A 61 -4.62 -3.09 -2.69
N ASP A 62 -3.78 -3.89 -3.36
CA ASP A 62 -3.05 -4.99 -2.68
C ASP A 62 -1.76 -4.48 -2.00
N VAL A 63 -1.01 -3.59 -2.64
CA VAL A 63 0.28 -3.05 -2.19
C VAL A 63 0.49 -1.64 -2.77
N SER A 64 1.36 -0.85 -2.15
CA SER A 64 1.81 0.47 -2.58
C SER A 64 3.25 0.41 -3.11
N SER A 65 3.58 1.24 -4.09
CA SER A 65 4.95 1.41 -4.59
C SER A 65 5.15 2.83 -5.13
N VAL A 66 6.39 3.16 -5.52
CA VAL A 66 6.81 4.50 -5.95
C VAL A 66 6.10 4.90 -7.24
N GLY A 67 5.40 6.04 -7.21
CA GLY A 67 4.64 6.52 -8.37
C GLY A 67 4.47 8.04 -8.45
N VAL A 68 5.25 8.81 -7.70
CA VAL A 68 5.21 10.28 -7.73
C VAL A 68 6.60 10.78 -8.08
N ASN A 69 6.70 11.67 -9.06
CA ASN A 69 7.95 12.21 -9.58
C ASN A 69 8.96 11.10 -9.94
N VAL A 70 8.51 10.13 -10.73
CA VAL A 70 9.36 9.07 -11.27
C VAL A 70 9.98 9.57 -12.57
N LEU A 71 11.31 9.66 -12.59
CA LEU A 71 12.09 9.91 -13.81
C LEU A 71 12.12 8.65 -14.67
N SER A 72 11.70 8.75 -15.92
CA SER A 72 11.81 7.65 -16.87
C SER A 72 11.96 8.15 -18.30
N SER A 73 12.36 7.25 -19.19
CA SER A 73 12.52 7.54 -20.62
C SER A 73 11.18 7.89 -21.27
N THR A 74 11.17 8.91 -22.13
CA THR A 74 10.02 9.29 -22.95
C THR A 74 10.33 9.17 -24.45
N VAL A 75 9.32 9.40 -25.29
CA VAL A 75 9.46 9.31 -26.75
C VAL A 75 10.07 10.59 -27.32
N CYS A 76 10.98 10.44 -28.28
CA CYS A 76 11.45 11.56 -29.07
C CYS A 76 10.33 12.06 -29.98
N ASP A 77 9.95 13.33 -29.87
CA ASP A 77 9.05 13.96 -30.84
C ASP A 77 9.86 14.39 -32.09
N ALA A 78 9.26 14.24 -33.27
CA ALA A 78 9.80 14.78 -34.52
C ALA A 78 10.03 16.31 -34.46
N GLY A 79 9.29 17.02 -33.59
CA GLY A 79 9.47 18.44 -33.32
C GLY A 79 10.55 18.79 -32.29
N ASN A 80 11.02 17.81 -31.50
CA ASN A 80 12.06 17.98 -30.49
C ASN A 80 12.92 16.70 -30.43
N PRO A 81 13.86 16.52 -31.37
CA PRO A 81 14.68 15.31 -31.44
C PRO A 81 15.54 15.16 -30.18
N CYS A 82 15.50 13.97 -29.58
CA CYS A 82 16.32 13.64 -28.42
C CYS A 82 17.82 13.89 -28.69
N GLY A 83 18.54 14.30 -27.66
CA GLY A 83 20.01 14.25 -27.66
C GLY A 83 20.54 12.81 -27.63
N ASN A 84 21.86 12.65 -27.51
CA ASN A 84 22.52 11.34 -27.51
C ASN A 84 22.08 10.41 -26.37
N ASP A 85 21.52 10.97 -25.29
CA ASP A 85 21.12 10.24 -24.08
C ASP A 85 19.62 9.88 -24.05
N GLY A 86 18.89 10.11 -25.15
CA GLY A 86 17.44 9.98 -25.19
C GLY A 86 16.72 11.18 -24.55
N ASP A 87 15.41 11.06 -24.35
CA ASP A 87 14.59 12.04 -23.63
C ASP A 87 14.02 11.42 -22.36
N TRP A 88 13.93 12.23 -21.31
CA TRP A 88 13.62 11.79 -19.95
C TRP A 88 12.68 12.80 -19.29
N GLU A 89 11.63 12.29 -18.65
CA GLU A 89 10.63 13.14 -18.01
C GLU A 89 10.19 12.57 -16.66
N PHE A 90 9.79 13.46 -15.76
CA PHE A 90 9.18 13.11 -14.49
C PHE A 90 7.68 12.94 -14.65
N PHE A 91 7.18 11.72 -14.41
CA PHE A 91 5.75 11.46 -14.36
C PHE A 91 5.29 11.01 -12.98
N SER A 92 4.00 11.25 -12.71
CA SER A 92 3.31 10.81 -11.51
C SER A 92 2.06 10.05 -11.89
N GLY A 93 1.87 8.87 -11.30
CA GLY A 93 0.71 8.03 -11.53
C GLY A 93 0.90 6.65 -10.92
N THR A 94 -0.21 5.96 -10.64
CA THR A 94 -0.17 4.52 -10.36
C THR A 94 0.33 3.71 -11.56
N SER A 95 0.26 4.28 -12.77
CA SER A 95 0.94 3.79 -13.97
C SER A 95 2.47 3.73 -13.84
N MET A 96 3.06 4.51 -12.92
CA MET A 96 4.49 4.47 -12.60
C MET A 96 4.77 3.53 -11.41
N SER A 97 3.83 3.39 -10.46
CA SER A 97 3.92 2.36 -9.41
C SER A 97 3.84 0.94 -9.98
N SER A 98 2.94 0.69 -10.94
CA SER A 98 2.74 -0.64 -11.52
C SER A 98 4.01 -1.27 -12.12
N PRO A 99 4.84 -0.56 -12.92
CA PRO A 99 6.08 -1.13 -13.46
C PRO A 99 7.16 -1.34 -12.38
N HIS A 100 7.17 -0.56 -11.29
CA HIS A 100 8.06 -0.85 -10.15
C HIS A 100 7.70 -2.21 -9.53
N VAL A 101 6.44 -2.44 -9.20
CA VAL A 101 5.96 -3.73 -8.67
C VAL A 101 6.22 -4.87 -9.67
N ALA A 102 6.07 -4.63 -10.97
CA ALA A 102 6.38 -5.62 -12.00
C ALA A 102 7.89 -5.95 -12.07
N GLY A 103 8.76 -4.95 -11.93
CA GLY A 103 10.20 -5.13 -11.81
C GLY A 103 10.58 -5.92 -10.56
N SER A 104 10.00 -5.58 -9.41
CA SER A 104 10.15 -6.33 -8.15
C SER A 104 9.73 -7.79 -8.33
N ALA A 105 8.59 -8.06 -8.97
CA ALA A 105 8.14 -9.41 -9.29
C ALA A 105 9.11 -10.15 -10.22
N ALA A 106 9.73 -9.47 -11.19
CA ALA A 106 10.72 -10.07 -12.07
C ALA A 106 12.00 -10.48 -11.31
N VAL A 107 12.48 -9.63 -10.40
CA VAL A 107 13.62 -9.96 -9.51
C VAL A 107 13.30 -11.17 -8.63
N LEU A 108 12.11 -11.22 -8.04
CA LEU A 108 11.68 -12.37 -7.25
C LEU A 108 11.61 -13.66 -8.07
N LEU A 109 11.20 -13.59 -9.33
CA LEU A 109 11.17 -14.75 -10.24
C LEU A 109 12.58 -15.18 -10.68
N ASP A 110 13.55 -14.28 -10.73
CA ASP A 110 14.95 -14.63 -10.99
C ASP A 110 15.58 -15.32 -9.77
N LEU A 111 15.35 -14.78 -8.58
CA LEU A 111 15.81 -15.37 -7.32
C LEU A 111 15.12 -16.70 -6.99
N HIS A 112 13.83 -16.80 -7.32
CA HIS A 112 13.00 -17.97 -7.01
C HIS A 112 12.24 -18.47 -8.25
N PRO A 113 12.91 -19.11 -9.24
CA PRO A 113 12.30 -19.48 -10.52
C PRO A 113 11.12 -20.46 -10.42
N THR A 114 10.98 -21.16 -9.30
CA THR A 114 9.90 -22.12 -9.05
C THR A 114 8.69 -21.50 -8.35
N TRP A 115 8.76 -20.24 -7.92
CA TRP A 115 7.63 -19.58 -7.27
C TRP A 115 6.46 -19.40 -8.24
N LYS A 116 5.27 -19.71 -7.73
CA LYS A 116 4.00 -19.48 -8.40
C LYS A 116 3.61 -18.00 -8.29
N PRO A 117 2.75 -17.48 -9.18
CA PRO A 117 2.30 -16.09 -9.12
C PRO A 117 1.73 -15.67 -7.77
N ILE A 118 1.05 -16.57 -7.04
CA ILE A 118 0.53 -16.29 -5.70
C ILE A 118 1.64 -16.17 -4.64
N GLN A 119 2.75 -16.90 -4.79
CA GLN A 119 3.90 -16.80 -3.88
C GLN A 119 4.64 -15.48 -4.09
N VAL A 120 4.90 -15.10 -5.35
CA VAL A 120 5.47 -13.78 -5.70
C VAL A 120 4.58 -12.64 -5.19
N LYS A 121 3.27 -12.74 -5.44
CA LYS A 121 2.31 -11.75 -4.94
C LYS A 121 2.30 -11.67 -3.42
N SER A 122 2.38 -12.82 -2.74
CA SER A 122 2.39 -12.85 -1.29
C SER A 122 3.66 -12.25 -0.72
N ALA A 123 4.83 -12.53 -1.30
CA ALA A 123 6.08 -11.89 -0.91
C ALA A 123 5.92 -10.37 -0.94
N LEU A 124 5.56 -9.81 -2.09
CA LEU A 124 5.42 -8.35 -2.25
C LEU A 124 4.35 -7.71 -1.34
N VAL A 125 3.25 -8.41 -1.04
CA VAL A 125 2.13 -7.85 -0.28
C VAL A 125 2.29 -8.06 1.22
N ASN A 126 2.73 -9.24 1.64
CA ASN A 126 2.71 -9.65 3.03
C ASN A 126 4.02 -9.33 3.76
N THR A 127 5.10 -9.01 3.07
CA THR A 127 6.32 -8.44 3.69
C THR A 127 6.38 -6.91 3.54
N ALA A 128 5.31 -6.28 3.03
CA ALA A 128 5.26 -4.84 2.83
C ALA A 128 5.19 -4.07 4.16
N ASP A 129 5.75 -2.85 4.13
CA ASP A 129 5.79 -1.95 5.27
C ASP A 129 4.52 -1.11 5.38
N THR A 130 3.81 -1.17 6.51
CA THR A 130 2.61 -0.34 6.77
C THR A 130 2.95 1.11 7.16
N VAL A 131 3.83 1.75 6.39
CA VAL A 131 4.42 3.07 6.69
C VAL A 131 3.82 4.22 5.88
N VAL A 132 2.90 3.93 4.96
CA VAL A 132 2.34 4.94 4.05
C VAL A 132 1.49 5.95 4.84
N LYS A 133 1.84 7.22 4.68
CA LYS A 133 1.27 8.38 5.35
C LYS A 133 0.20 9.05 4.48
N ASN A 134 -0.64 9.82 5.15
CA ASN A 134 -1.73 10.55 4.57
C ASN A 134 -1.24 11.68 3.65
N ALA A 135 -1.86 11.81 2.47
CA ALA A 135 -1.50 12.80 1.46
C ALA A 135 -1.64 14.27 1.93
N PHE A 136 -2.51 14.52 2.91
CA PHE A 136 -2.85 15.87 3.35
C PHE A 136 -1.94 16.36 4.49
N ASP A 137 -1.62 15.50 5.44
CA ASP A 137 -0.83 15.87 6.62
C ASP A 137 0.60 15.31 6.63
N ALA A 138 0.94 14.40 5.72
CA ALA A 138 2.26 13.76 5.61
C ALA A 138 2.78 13.12 6.91
N SER A 139 1.90 12.78 7.84
CA SER A 139 2.25 12.37 9.21
C SER A 139 1.46 11.17 9.71
N THR A 140 0.13 11.15 9.55
CA THR A 140 -0.70 10.04 10.00
C THR A 140 -0.64 8.90 8.99
N ILE A 141 -0.57 7.65 9.45
CA ILE A 141 -0.62 6.50 8.54
C ILE A 141 -2.02 6.33 7.95
N VAL A 142 -2.11 5.72 6.77
CA VAL A 142 -3.39 5.40 6.12
C VAL A 142 -3.84 3.97 6.38
N GLY A 143 -5.12 3.67 6.18
CA GLY A 143 -5.66 2.32 6.39
C GLY A 143 -5.38 1.35 5.24
N PRO A 144 -5.74 0.06 5.41
CA PRO A 144 -5.56 -0.96 4.37
C PRO A 144 -6.25 -0.64 3.03
N LEU A 145 -7.34 0.14 3.05
CA LEU A 145 -8.04 0.56 1.84
C LEU A 145 -7.27 1.59 0.99
N LEU A 146 -6.19 2.17 1.53
CA LEU A 146 -5.36 3.16 0.83
C LEU A 146 -3.97 2.59 0.50
N GLN A 147 -3.43 1.70 1.34
CA GLN A 147 -2.08 1.15 1.15
C GLN A 147 -2.00 -0.37 0.94
N GLY A 148 -3.11 -1.10 1.09
CA GLY A 148 -3.10 -2.56 1.03
C GLY A 148 -2.28 -3.18 2.17
N GLY A 149 -1.35 -4.06 1.81
CA GLY A 149 -0.34 -4.62 2.71
C GLY A 149 0.68 -3.59 3.22
N GLY A 150 0.91 -2.51 2.47
CA GLY A 150 1.93 -1.51 2.78
C GLY A 150 2.67 -1.04 1.53
N ARG A 151 3.78 -0.32 1.72
CA ARG A 151 4.79 -0.08 0.68
C ARG A 151 5.63 -1.35 0.50
N GLU A 152 5.79 -1.83 -0.74
CA GLU A 152 6.64 -3.00 -1.00
C GLU A 152 8.08 -2.78 -0.50
N ASP A 153 8.65 -3.83 0.11
CA ASP A 153 10.07 -3.93 0.44
C ASP A 153 10.61 -5.17 -0.26
N LEU A 154 11.39 -4.96 -1.32
CA LEU A 154 11.94 -6.06 -2.11
C LEU A 154 13.00 -6.87 -1.35
N THR A 155 13.66 -6.26 -0.36
CA THR A 155 14.66 -6.95 0.47
C THR A 155 13.98 -8.02 1.30
N GLU A 156 12.93 -7.63 2.04
CA GLU A 156 12.14 -8.56 2.86
C GLU A 156 11.36 -9.56 1.99
N ALA A 157 10.86 -9.12 0.82
CA ALA A 157 10.15 -10.01 -0.08
C ALA A 157 11.05 -11.10 -0.68
N ALA A 158 12.32 -10.79 -0.93
CA ALA A 158 13.29 -11.73 -1.52
C ALA A 158 13.62 -12.89 -0.59
N ASP A 159 13.64 -12.66 0.72
CA ASP A 159 14.03 -13.65 1.73
C ASP A 159 12.84 -14.28 2.46
N THR A 160 11.62 -14.12 1.92
CA THR A 160 10.42 -14.57 2.60
C THR A 160 10.28 -16.10 2.66
N ASP A 161 9.98 -16.62 3.85
CA ASP A 161 9.84 -18.06 4.11
C ASP A 161 8.41 -18.58 4.00
N VAL A 162 7.41 -17.69 4.04
CA VAL A 162 5.99 -18.08 4.10
C VAL A 162 5.16 -17.27 3.11
N ALA A 163 4.45 -17.97 2.22
CA ALA A 163 3.49 -17.38 1.31
C ALA A 163 2.04 -17.56 1.79
N PHE A 164 1.21 -16.55 1.57
CA PHE A 164 -0.20 -16.44 1.95
C PHE A 164 -1.10 -16.52 0.71
N ALA A 165 -2.18 -17.29 0.82
CA ALA A 165 -3.19 -17.40 -0.22
C ALA A 165 -4.60 -17.48 0.39
N PRO A 166 -5.47 -16.46 0.19
CA PRO A 166 -5.20 -15.17 -0.44
C PRO A 166 -4.27 -14.26 0.39
N VAL A 167 -3.71 -13.22 -0.21
CA VAL A 167 -2.78 -12.27 0.44
C VAL A 167 -3.45 -11.25 1.37
N SER A 168 -4.78 -11.27 1.45
CA SER A 168 -5.57 -10.41 2.34
C SER A 168 -6.86 -11.09 2.76
N ALA A 169 -7.34 -10.75 3.96
CA ALA A 169 -8.62 -11.21 4.49
C ALA A 169 -9.73 -10.20 4.15
N SER A 170 -10.13 -10.18 2.87
CA SER A 170 -11.24 -9.37 2.39
C SER A 170 -12.58 -10.09 2.59
N PHE A 171 -13.35 -9.65 3.59
CA PHE A 171 -14.71 -10.15 3.86
C PHE A 171 -15.78 -9.42 3.03
N GLY A 172 -15.45 -8.25 2.50
CA GLY A 172 -16.37 -7.43 1.73
C GLY A 172 -17.52 -6.86 2.58
N ARG A 173 -18.67 -6.70 1.94
CA ARG A 173 -19.91 -6.32 2.63
C ARG A 173 -20.50 -7.53 3.35
N ILE A 174 -20.73 -7.41 4.65
CA ILE A 174 -21.39 -8.41 5.49
C ILE A 174 -22.67 -7.85 6.10
N SER A 175 -23.73 -8.67 6.20
CA SER A 175 -25.03 -8.22 6.73
C SER A 175 -24.97 -8.01 8.25
N ALA A 176 -25.67 -6.99 8.72
CA ALA A 176 -25.90 -6.68 10.13
C ALA A 176 -26.87 -7.68 10.81
N SER A 177 -27.70 -8.38 10.04
CA SER A 177 -28.69 -9.34 10.54
C SER A 177 -28.11 -10.72 10.86
N ARG A 178 -26.83 -10.96 10.56
CA ARG A 178 -26.20 -12.27 10.78
C ARG A 178 -26.10 -12.59 12.27
N THR A 179 -26.42 -13.84 12.59
CA THR A 179 -26.28 -14.41 13.93
C THR A 179 -24.97 -15.19 14.09
N GLN A 180 -24.24 -15.42 13.00
CA GLN A 180 -22.98 -16.16 12.99
C GLN A 180 -21.80 -15.29 12.50
N ALA A 181 -20.60 -15.67 12.94
CA ALA A 181 -19.37 -15.04 12.48
C ALA A 181 -19.13 -15.33 11.00
N THR A 182 -18.63 -14.34 10.26
CA THR A 182 -18.18 -14.56 8.87
C THR A 182 -16.73 -14.99 8.91
N VAL A 183 -16.39 -16.11 8.26
CA VAL A 183 -15.05 -16.72 8.32
C VAL A 183 -14.35 -16.61 6.97
N LYS A 184 -13.05 -16.33 6.99
CA LYS A 184 -12.12 -16.47 5.86
C LYS A 184 -10.96 -17.35 6.30
N TRP A 185 -10.49 -18.15 5.36
CA TRP A 185 -9.35 -19.03 5.54
C TRP A 185 -8.21 -18.52 4.67
N ILE A 186 -7.03 -18.40 5.28
CA ILE A 186 -5.81 -18.01 4.60
C ILE A 186 -4.84 -19.18 4.67
N THR A 187 -4.43 -19.70 3.53
CA THR A 187 -3.45 -20.78 3.46
C THR A 187 -2.06 -20.17 3.55
N LEU A 188 -1.31 -20.54 4.57
CA LEU A 188 0.10 -20.24 4.70
C LEU A 188 0.88 -21.44 4.17
N THR A 189 1.83 -21.20 3.28
CA THR A 189 2.70 -22.23 2.70
C THR A 189 4.13 -21.90 3.05
N ASN A 190 4.79 -22.81 3.74
CA ASN A 190 6.20 -22.71 4.08
C ASN A 190 7.04 -23.07 2.86
N LEU A 191 7.90 -22.15 2.47
CA LEU A 191 8.79 -22.24 1.32
C LEU A 191 10.14 -22.85 1.68
N THR A 192 10.35 -23.21 2.95
CA THR A 192 11.60 -23.75 3.48
C THR A 192 11.48 -25.19 3.99
N GLY A 193 12.64 -25.83 4.14
CA GLY A 193 12.78 -27.17 4.73
C GLY A 193 12.63 -27.25 6.25
N THR A 194 12.34 -26.14 6.94
CA THR A 194 12.23 -26.10 8.40
C THR A 194 10.86 -25.59 8.80
N ALA A 195 10.18 -26.26 9.75
CA ALA A 195 8.87 -25.80 10.21
C ALA A 195 8.93 -24.39 10.79
N ARG A 196 7.96 -23.54 10.43
CA ARG A 196 7.88 -22.14 10.90
C ARG A 196 6.70 -22.01 11.86
N THR A 197 6.93 -21.39 13.01
CA THR A 197 5.86 -21.01 13.94
C THR A 197 5.80 -19.49 13.99
N LEU A 198 4.64 -18.94 13.66
CA LEU A 198 4.38 -17.51 13.65
C LEU A 198 3.44 -17.15 14.80
N ALA A 199 3.86 -16.22 15.65
CA ALA A 199 2.99 -15.54 16.61
C ALA A 199 2.13 -14.52 15.86
N ILE A 200 0.87 -14.35 16.27
CA ILE A 200 -0.11 -13.49 15.59
C ILE A 200 -0.58 -12.41 16.54
N GLU A 201 -0.41 -11.16 16.12
CA GLU A 201 -0.96 -9.97 16.77
C GLU A 201 -2.03 -9.33 15.87
N GLU A 202 -3.18 -8.99 16.46
CA GLU A 202 -4.22 -8.21 15.79
C GLU A 202 -3.89 -6.73 15.89
N LEU A 203 -3.85 -6.03 14.76
CA LEU A 203 -3.56 -4.60 14.67
C LEU A 203 -4.74 -3.87 14.05
N ARG A 204 -5.57 -3.24 14.88
CA ARG A 204 -6.76 -2.50 14.44
C ARG A 204 -6.38 -1.12 13.90
N PHE A 205 -6.82 -0.80 12.69
CA PHE A 205 -6.72 0.56 12.17
C PHE A 205 -7.95 1.40 12.53
N ASN A 206 -7.71 2.55 13.14
CA ASN A 206 -8.72 3.55 13.47
C ASN A 206 -8.49 4.81 12.64
N LEU A 207 -9.53 5.24 11.92
CA LEU A 207 -9.55 6.57 11.32
C LEU A 207 -9.45 7.62 12.42
N ALA A 208 -8.66 8.67 12.17
CA ALA A 208 -8.61 9.82 13.06
C ALA A 208 -10.01 10.43 13.20
N ALA A 209 -10.39 10.88 14.39
CA ALA A 209 -11.66 11.57 14.59
C ALA A 209 -11.48 13.09 14.41
N GLY A 210 -12.38 13.73 13.66
CA GLY A 210 -12.57 15.19 13.70
C GLY A 210 -11.48 16.07 13.07
N THR A 211 -10.42 15.51 12.47
CA THR A 211 -9.35 16.29 11.81
C THR A 211 -9.47 16.26 10.28
N LEU A 212 -8.83 17.19 9.57
CA LEU A 212 -8.77 17.16 8.10
C LEU A 212 -8.08 15.88 7.56
N GLY A 213 -7.12 15.31 8.29
CA GLY A 213 -6.47 14.03 7.95
C GLY A 213 -7.45 12.85 7.87
N SER A 214 -8.52 12.88 8.68
CA SER A 214 -9.58 11.86 8.63
C SER A 214 -10.40 11.88 7.33
N ARG A 215 -10.52 13.05 6.68
CA ARG A 215 -11.22 13.19 5.40
C ARG A 215 -10.50 12.51 4.25
N TRP A 216 -9.22 12.20 4.43
CA TRP A 216 -8.35 11.55 3.45
C TRP A 216 -7.81 10.20 3.94
N GLY A 217 -8.48 9.57 4.91
CA GLY A 217 -8.17 8.21 5.35
C GLY A 217 -7.00 8.07 6.33
N GLY A 218 -6.52 9.18 6.90
CA GLY A 218 -5.48 9.18 7.93
C GLY A 218 -5.99 8.68 9.29
N GLY A 219 -5.11 8.02 10.03
CA GLY A 219 -5.45 7.36 11.28
C GLY A 219 -4.25 6.78 12.03
N ALA A 220 -4.54 5.82 12.89
CA ALA A 220 -3.55 5.13 13.71
C ALA A 220 -3.93 3.66 13.91
N THR A 221 -2.90 2.83 14.09
CA THR A 221 -3.02 1.43 14.43
C THR A 221 -2.97 1.26 15.95
N VAL A 222 -3.83 0.40 16.50
CA VAL A 222 -3.85 0.01 17.91
C VAL A 222 -3.81 -1.50 18.04
N SER A 223 -3.15 -2.02 19.07
CA SER A 223 -3.09 -3.46 19.33
C SER A 223 -4.47 -3.99 19.78
N GLY A 224 -4.85 -5.16 19.27
CA GLY A 224 -6.09 -5.87 19.51
C GLY A 224 -7.29 -5.38 18.66
N ASP A 225 -8.15 -6.31 18.24
CA ASP A 225 -9.44 -5.98 17.64
C ASP A 225 -10.55 -6.93 18.09
N SER A 226 -11.31 -6.51 19.11
CA SER A 226 -12.43 -7.30 19.67
C SER A 226 -13.57 -7.61 18.69
N ARG A 227 -13.53 -7.08 17.46
CA ARG A 227 -14.52 -7.32 16.41
C ARG A 227 -14.16 -8.53 15.54
N ILE A 228 -12.94 -9.03 15.63
CA ILE A 228 -12.49 -10.25 14.96
C ILE A 228 -12.09 -11.32 15.97
N SER A 229 -11.76 -12.51 15.46
CA SER A 229 -11.17 -13.59 16.23
C SER A 229 -10.19 -14.34 15.33
N THR A 230 -8.98 -14.52 15.87
CA THR A 230 -7.85 -15.21 15.24
C THR A 230 -7.16 -16.12 16.27
N PRO A 231 -6.46 -17.18 15.85
CA PRO A 231 -5.55 -17.89 16.75
C PRO A 231 -4.36 -16.98 17.11
N THR A 232 -3.73 -17.22 18.26
CA THR A 232 -2.57 -16.45 18.73
C THR A 232 -1.25 -16.88 18.07
N SER A 233 -1.23 -18.05 17.45
CA SER A 233 -0.09 -18.55 16.69
C SER A 233 -0.53 -19.58 15.64
N ILE A 234 0.33 -19.81 14.66
CA ILE A 234 0.18 -20.87 13.66
C ILE A 234 1.52 -21.51 13.36
N THR A 235 1.56 -22.84 13.32
CA THR A 235 2.73 -23.61 12.88
C THR A 235 2.48 -24.15 11.48
N VAL A 236 3.40 -23.84 10.57
CA VAL A 236 3.40 -24.29 9.18
C VAL A 236 4.53 -25.33 9.03
N PRO A 237 4.21 -26.60 8.71
CA PRO A 237 5.23 -27.64 8.58
C PRO A 237 6.24 -27.31 7.46
N ALA A 238 7.44 -27.87 7.55
CA ALA A 238 8.47 -27.77 6.50
C ALA A 238 7.89 -28.17 5.14
N ASN A 239 8.11 -27.34 4.11
CA ASN A 239 7.61 -27.53 2.74
C ASN A 239 6.10 -27.82 2.65
N GLY A 240 5.33 -27.45 3.66
CA GLY A 240 3.90 -27.75 3.76
C GLY A 240 3.06 -26.51 3.99
N SER A 241 1.77 -26.73 4.23
CA SER A 241 0.82 -25.64 4.42
C SER A 241 -0.02 -25.81 5.69
N ALA A 242 -0.48 -24.70 6.23
CA ALA A 242 -1.45 -24.62 7.32
C ALA A 242 -2.49 -23.54 7.01
N THR A 243 -3.71 -23.69 7.52
CA THR A 243 -4.80 -22.73 7.27
C THR A 243 -5.07 -21.87 8.49
N LEU A 244 -4.83 -20.56 8.36
CA LEU A 244 -5.20 -19.55 9.33
C LEU A 244 -6.68 -19.22 9.21
N ARG A 245 -7.42 -19.38 10.31
CA ARG A 245 -8.83 -18.99 10.44
C ARG A 245 -8.93 -17.56 10.93
N ILE A 246 -9.63 -16.71 10.18
CA ILE A 246 -9.95 -15.34 10.58
C ILE A 246 -11.46 -15.18 10.54
N SER A 247 -12.06 -14.63 11.58
CA SER A 247 -13.50 -14.41 11.61
C SER A 247 -13.90 -13.03 12.09
N VAL A 248 -14.93 -12.45 11.49
CA VAL A 248 -15.58 -11.21 11.95
C VAL A 248 -16.80 -11.57 12.81
N ASN A 249 -16.81 -11.12 14.06
CA ASN A 249 -17.79 -11.48 15.10
C ASN A 249 -19.21 -11.04 14.73
N ALA A 250 -20.25 -11.83 15.03
CA ALA A 250 -21.66 -11.48 14.76
C ALA A 250 -22.15 -10.30 15.61
N GLY A 251 -23.32 -9.75 15.27
CA GLY A 251 -23.97 -8.70 16.08
C GLY A 251 -23.27 -7.34 16.08
N LEU A 252 -22.31 -7.10 15.19
CA LEU A 252 -21.67 -5.79 15.08
C LEU A 252 -22.67 -4.73 14.56
N PRO A 253 -22.63 -3.50 15.07
CA PRO A 253 -23.55 -2.44 14.66
C PRO A 253 -23.50 -2.16 13.15
N ARG A 254 -24.66 -1.86 12.56
CA ARG A 254 -24.74 -1.37 11.17
C ARG A 254 -23.82 -0.15 10.99
N GLY A 255 -23.06 -0.14 9.90
CA GLY A 255 -22.12 0.93 9.58
C GLY A 255 -20.69 0.66 10.06
N SER A 256 -20.47 -0.36 10.90
CA SER A 256 -19.13 -0.73 11.35
C SER A 256 -18.18 -1.01 10.18
N VAL A 257 -16.99 -0.42 10.25
CA VAL A 257 -15.86 -0.72 9.35
C VAL A 257 -14.80 -1.44 10.17
N ILE A 258 -14.54 -2.69 9.83
CA ILE A 258 -13.56 -3.55 10.48
C ILE A 258 -12.37 -3.59 9.56
N GLN A 259 -11.24 -3.04 9.99
CA GLN A 259 -10.03 -2.96 9.17
C GLN A 259 -8.78 -2.88 10.04
N GLY A 260 -7.68 -3.35 9.48
CA GLY A 260 -6.39 -3.42 10.15
C GLY A 260 -5.49 -4.46 9.46
N TRP A 261 -4.50 -4.93 10.21
CA TRP A 261 -3.58 -5.99 9.79
C TRP A 261 -3.51 -7.06 10.88
N LEU A 262 -3.21 -8.29 10.48
CA LEU A 262 -2.60 -9.24 11.39
C LEU A 262 -1.09 -9.16 11.19
N LYS A 263 -0.36 -8.91 12.26
CA LYS A 263 1.10 -8.97 12.28
C LYS A 263 1.50 -10.38 12.69
N LEU A 264 2.18 -11.09 11.80
CA LEU A 264 2.71 -12.42 12.07
C LEU A 264 4.22 -12.34 12.22
N THR A 265 4.78 -12.86 13.30
CA THR A 265 6.22 -12.80 13.58
C THR A 265 6.77 -14.16 13.95
N GLY A 266 7.94 -14.52 13.45
CA GLY A 266 8.60 -15.77 13.82
C GLY A 266 9.79 -16.11 12.95
N GLY A 267 10.83 -16.67 13.57
CA GLY A 267 12.05 -17.09 12.86
C GLY A 267 12.86 -15.96 12.23
N GLY A 268 12.68 -14.72 12.70
CA GLY A 268 13.34 -13.51 12.17
C GLY A 268 12.43 -12.65 11.29
N ASP A 269 11.38 -13.24 10.72
CA ASP A 269 10.53 -12.53 9.75
C ASP A 269 9.33 -11.84 10.42
N GLU A 270 8.83 -10.83 9.73
CA GLU A 270 7.58 -10.15 10.02
C GLU A 270 6.69 -10.11 8.77
N TYR A 271 5.41 -10.43 8.95
CA TYR A 271 4.41 -10.39 7.89
C TYR A 271 3.20 -9.56 8.29
N GLN A 272 2.62 -8.85 7.33
CA GLN A 272 1.41 -8.07 7.47
C GLN A 272 0.30 -8.65 6.59
N LEU A 273 -0.79 -9.07 7.21
CA LEU A 273 -1.97 -9.58 6.52
C LEU A 273 -3.16 -8.63 6.74
N ALA A 274 -3.41 -7.78 5.74
CA ALA A 274 -4.51 -6.82 5.78
C ALA A 274 -5.88 -7.52 5.85
N TYR A 275 -6.80 -6.98 6.67
CA TYR A 275 -8.20 -7.43 6.74
C TYR A 275 -9.18 -6.27 6.55
N TYR A 276 -10.35 -6.57 5.97
CA TYR A 276 -11.42 -5.58 5.79
C TYR A 276 -12.82 -6.22 5.80
N ALA A 277 -13.76 -5.57 6.47
CA ALA A 277 -15.20 -5.83 6.34
C ALA A 277 -16.03 -4.56 6.53
N LYS A 278 -17.15 -4.46 5.80
CA LYS A 278 -18.18 -3.44 6.00
C LYS A 278 -19.48 -4.07 6.48
N VAL A 279 -19.94 -3.72 7.68
CA VAL A 279 -21.27 -4.13 8.16
C VAL A 279 -22.31 -3.20 7.56
N ALA A 280 -23.22 -3.78 6.78
CA ALA A 280 -24.29 -3.09 6.09
C ALA A 280 -25.63 -3.82 6.32
N PRO A 281 -26.79 -3.23 5.95
CA PRO A 281 -28.06 -3.96 5.95
C PRO A 281 -27.92 -5.30 5.23
#